data_AF-A0A9J6RF93-F1
#
_entry.id   AF-A0A9J6RF93-F1
#
_cell.length_a   1.000
_cell.length_b   1.000
_cell.length_c   1.000
_cell.angle_alpha   90.00
_cell.angle_beta   90.00
_cell.angle_gamma   90.00
#
_symmetry.space_group_name_H-M   'P 1'
#
loop_
_entity.id
_entity.type
_entity.pdbx_description
1 polymer ?
#
loop_
_entity_poly.entity_id
_entity_poly.type
_entity_poly.pdbx_seq_one_letter_code
_entity_poly.pdbx_strand_id
1 'polypeptide(L)'
;MNTLTIRQKSSNFKLMGGKFQEHFDFFNACVKNEEDLKGFYQTFNGNCVKSIMAYRMDKLNEANLSLGEFLNVCKKDIAKGLELLFLEAMPSDKVDRFEKSGISLKDLYAKSMQAKGTNLTALINNFDMVGYKWDGDDTFLLNI
;
A
#
# COMPACT_ATOMS: atom_id res chain seq x y z
N MET A 1 -21.84 -11.92 -0.70
CA MET A 1 -20.85 -11.63 0.37
C MET A 1 -21.28 -10.38 1.10
N ASN A 2 -21.38 -10.42 2.43
CA ASN A 2 -21.67 -9.22 3.24
C ASN A 2 -20.41 -8.37 3.39
N THR A 3 -20.45 -7.15 2.87
CA THR A 3 -19.37 -6.17 2.99
C THR A 3 -19.38 -5.55 4.38
N LEU A 4 -18.21 -5.42 5.01
CA LEU A 4 -18.10 -4.79 6.33
C LEU A 4 -18.14 -3.27 6.21
N THR A 5 -18.96 -2.63 7.05
CA THR A 5 -18.97 -1.17 7.19
C THR A 5 -17.68 -0.67 7.86
N ILE A 6 -17.30 0.58 7.60
CA ILE A 6 -16.14 1.23 8.25
C ILE A 6 -16.28 1.19 9.78
N ARG A 7 -17.49 1.38 10.30
CA ARG A 7 -17.77 1.32 11.75
C ARG A 7 -17.51 -0.06 12.34
N GLN A 8 -17.91 -1.13 11.65
CA GLN A 8 -17.62 -2.50 12.07
C GLN A 8 -16.12 -2.76 12.05
N LYS A 9 -15.41 -2.35 11.00
CA LYS A 9 -13.96 -2.51 10.91
C LYS A 9 -13.22 -1.76 12.01
N SER A 10 -13.62 -0.52 12.32
CA SER A 10 -13.00 0.28 13.37
C SER A 10 -13.18 -0.36 14.75
N SER A 11 -14.35 -0.93 15.02
CA SER A 11 -14.62 -1.62 16.28
C SER A 11 -13.74 -2.87 16.43
N ASN A 12 -13.66 -3.69 15.38
CA ASN A 12 -12.79 -4.87 15.33
C ASN A 12 -11.30 -4.49 15.48
N PHE A 13 -10.84 -3.46 14.77
CA PHE A 13 -9.46 -2.97 14.88
C PHE A 13 -9.09 -2.54 16.31
N LYS A 14 -9.98 -1.83 17.01
CA LYS A 14 -9.77 -1.42 18.40
C LYS A 14 -9.75 -2.61 19.37
N LEU A 15 -10.61 -3.60 19.18
CA LEU A 15 -10.64 -4.82 20.01
C LEU A 15 -9.32 -5.59 19.92
N MET A 16 -8.63 -5.52 18.79
CA MET A 16 -7.29 -6.11 18.60
C MET A 16 -6.15 -5.27 19.19
N GLY A 17 -6.45 -4.15 19.86
CA GLY A 17 -5.44 -3.25 20.41
C GLY A 17 -4.82 -2.29 19.38
N GLY A 18 -5.44 -2.13 18.20
CA GLY A 18 -5.05 -1.14 17.21
C GLY A 18 -5.25 0.30 17.71
N LYS A 19 -4.23 1.15 17.53
CA LYS A 19 -4.21 2.54 18.05
C LYS A 19 -3.89 3.63 17.03
N PHE A 20 -3.30 3.26 15.89
CA PHE A 20 -2.79 4.23 14.91
C PHE A 20 -3.66 4.22 13.65
N GLN A 21 -3.96 5.41 13.12
CA GLN A 21 -4.83 5.59 11.96
C GLN A 21 -4.28 4.90 10.71
N GLU A 22 -2.97 5.00 10.48
CA GLU A 22 -2.28 4.30 9.40
C GLU A 22 -2.58 2.80 9.40
N HIS A 23 -2.44 2.12 10.54
CA HIS A 23 -2.75 0.70 10.69
C HIS A 23 -4.24 0.39 10.48
N PHE A 24 -5.13 1.32 10.85
CA PHE A 24 -6.55 1.17 10.55
C PHE A 24 -6.84 1.28 9.05
N ASP A 25 -6.18 2.21 8.36
CA ASP A 25 -6.33 2.39 6.92
C ASP A 25 -5.85 1.14 6.17
N PHE A 26 -4.72 0.56 6.59
CA PHE A 26 -4.25 -0.75 6.13
C PHE A 26 -5.28 -1.85 6.37
N PHE A 27 -5.77 -1.98 7.59
CA PHE A 27 -6.77 -2.98 7.94
C PHE A 27 -8.05 -2.84 7.09
N ASN A 28 -8.49 -1.60 6.85
CA ASN A 28 -9.66 -1.29 6.02
C ASN A 28 -9.42 -1.59 4.53
N ALA A 29 -8.18 -1.41 4.06
CA ALA A 29 -7.76 -1.77 2.72
C ALA A 29 -7.74 -3.28 2.50
N CYS A 30 -7.30 -4.08 3.47
CA CYS A 30 -7.17 -5.54 3.33
C CYS A 30 -8.44 -6.32 3.68
N VAL A 31 -9.20 -5.91 4.70
CA VAL A 31 -10.38 -6.66 5.18
C VAL A 31 -11.64 -6.06 4.57
N LYS A 32 -12.23 -6.68 3.54
CA LYS A 32 -13.39 -6.15 2.80
C LYS A 32 -14.71 -6.76 3.25
N ASN A 33 -14.71 -8.03 3.58
CA ASN A 33 -15.91 -8.79 3.93
C ASN A 33 -15.71 -9.61 5.22
N GLU A 34 -16.77 -10.30 5.65
CA GLU A 34 -16.74 -11.14 6.86
C GLU A 34 -15.79 -12.34 6.75
N GLU A 35 -15.59 -12.87 5.55
CA GLU A 35 -14.66 -13.98 5.31
C GLU A 35 -13.21 -13.53 5.49
N ASP A 36 -12.87 -12.34 4.97
CA ASP A 36 -11.57 -11.72 5.19
C ASP A 36 -11.30 -11.52 6.69
N LEU A 37 -12.30 -11.01 7.41
CA LEU A 37 -12.21 -10.77 8.85
C LEU A 37 -12.03 -12.09 9.63
N LYS A 38 -12.76 -13.13 9.23
CA LYS A 38 -12.65 -14.46 9.85
C LYS A 38 -11.27 -15.07 9.58
N GLY A 39 -10.79 -15.03 8.34
CA GLY A 39 -9.45 -15.48 7.96
C GLY A 39 -8.37 -14.71 8.73
N PHE A 40 -8.54 -13.39 8.88
CA PHE A 40 -7.65 -12.56 9.68
C PHE A 40 -7.55 -13.06 11.13
N TYR A 41 -8.68 -13.30 11.80
CA TYR A 41 -8.68 -13.77 13.19
C TYR A 41 -8.17 -15.19 13.37
N GLN A 42 -8.47 -16.09 12.44
CA GLN A 42 -8.07 -17.50 12.52
C GLN A 42 -6.56 -17.68 12.33
N THR A 43 -5.97 -16.90 11.43
CA THR A 43 -4.56 -17.03 11.08
C THR A 43 -3.66 -16.25 12.04
N PHE A 44 -4.14 -15.11 12.57
CA PHE A 44 -3.29 -14.19 13.33
C PHE A 44 -3.77 -13.98 14.76
N ASN A 45 -3.16 -14.71 15.69
CA ASN A 45 -3.39 -14.62 17.14
C ASN A 45 -2.37 -13.71 17.86
N GLY A 46 -1.74 -12.79 17.13
CA GLY A 46 -0.60 -11.98 17.57
C GLY A 46 -0.90 -10.47 17.72
N ASN A 47 0.17 -9.69 17.90
CA ASN A 47 0.11 -8.23 17.91
C ASN A 47 -0.52 -7.69 16.61
N CYS A 48 -1.50 -6.80 16.74
CA CYS A 48 -2.29 -6.23 15.64
C CYS A 48 -1.44 -5.77 14.43
N VAL A 49 -0.31 -5.09 14.65
CA VAL A 49 0.54 -4.59 13.57
C VAL A 49 1.16 -5.74 12.77
N LYS A 50 1.71 -6.75 13.47
CA LYS A 50 2.31 -7.92 12.82
C LYS A 50 1.27 -8.73 12.04
N SER A 51 0.08 -8.89 12.63
CA SER A 51 -1.05 -9.58 12.00
C SER A 51 -1.51 -8.87 10.72
N ILE A 52 -1.61 -7.54 10.74
CA ILE A 52 -1.97 -6.74 9.56
C ILE A 52 -0.93 -6.88 8.46
N MET A 53 0.36 -6.78 8.80
CA MET A 53 1.43 -6.90 7.81
C MET A 53 1.47 -8.30 7.19
N ALA A 54 1.31 -9.36 7.97
CA ALA A 54 1.31 -10.73 7.47
C ALA A 54 0.10 -11.01 6.56
N TYR A 55 -1.11 -10.62 6.97
CA TYR A 55 -2.30 -10.79 6.14
C TYR A 55 -2.25 -10.00 4.82
N ARG A 56 -1.70 -8.79 4.87
CA ARG A 56 -1.45 -7.98 3.67
C ARG A 56 -0.55 -8.71 2.69
N MET A 57 0.48 -9.41 3.17
CA MET A 57 1.36 -10.19 2.31
C MET A 57 0.67 -11.37 1.65
N ASP A 58 -0.17 -12.08 2.39
CA ASP A 58 -0.97 -13.16 1.83
C ASP A 58 -1.89 -12.62 0.73
N LYS A 59 -2.57 -11.49 0.98
CA LYS A 59 -3.45 -10.85 -0.02
C LYS A 59 -2.70 -10.28 -1.22
N LEU A 60 -1.50 -9.76 -1.07
CA LEU A 60 -0.66 -9.35 -2.20
C LEU A 60 -0.26 -10.55 -3.07
N ASN A 61 0.05 -11.69 -2.46
CA ASN A 61 0.34 -12.92 -3.18
C ASN A 61 -0.89 -13.44 -3.94
N GLU A 62 -2.10 -13.27 -3.39
CA GLU A 62 -3.36 -13.64 -4.04
C GLU A 62 -3.78 -12.69 -5.18
N ALA A 63 -3.51 -11.38 -5.04
CA ALA A 63 -4.05 -10.36 -5.95
C ALA A 63 -3.57 -10.45 -7.40
N ASN A 64 -2.46 -11.16 -7.66
CA ASN A 64 -1.90 -11.53 -8.97
C ASN A 64 -2.07 -10.48 -10.10
N LEU A 65 -1.90 -9.20 -9.75
CA LEU A 65 -2.09 -8.08 -10.67
C LEU A 65 -0.93 -8.05 -11.66
N SER A 66 -1.19 -8.15 -12.96
CA SER A 66 -0.13 -8.03 -13.96
C SER A 66 0.34 -6.58 -14.14
N LEU A 67 1.55 -6.40 -14.70
CA LEU A 67 2.08 -5.07 -15.04
C LEU A 67 1.13 -4.31 -15.98
N GLY A 68 0.52 -4.99 -16.95
CA GLY A 68 -0.40 -4.38 -17.90
C GLY A 68 -1.67 -3.85 -17.22
N GLU A 69 -2.25 -4.62 -16.31
CA GLU A 69 -3.43 -4.21 -15.53
C GLU A 69 -3.09 -3.03 -14.62
N PHE A 70 -1.98 -3.10 -13.91
CA PHE A 70 -1.51 -2.01 -13.05
C PHE A 70 -1.36 -0.69 -13.84
N LEU A 71 -0.66 -0.71 -14.97
CA LEU A 71 -0.47 0.48 -15.80
C LEU A 71 -1.79 1.02 -16.37
N ASN A 72 -2.72 0.13 -16.74
CA ASN A 72 -4.03 0.53 -17.24
C ASN A 72 -4.90 1.20 -16.17
N VAL A 73 -4.82 0.77 -14.91
CA VAL A 73 -5.49 1.45 -13.81
C VAL A 73 -4.83 2.82 -13.57
N CYS A 74 -3.50 2.88 -13.48
CA CYS A 74 -2.78 4.13 -13.21
C CYS A 74 -3.02 5.21 -14.27
N LYS A 75 -3.22 4.83 -15.54
CA LYS A 75 -3.58 5.79 -16.61
C LYS A 75 -4.88 6.55 -16.34
N LYS A 76 -5.81 5.94 -15.60
CA LYS A 76 -7.09 6.54 -15.24
C LYS A 76 -7.02 7.24 -13.90
N ASP A 77 -6.37 6.59 -12.94
CA ASP A 77 -6.25 7.03 -11.56
C ASP A 77 -5.00 6.40 -10.93
N ILE A 78 -3.94 7.20 -10.75
CA ILE A 78 -2.68 6.76 -10.15
C ILE A 78 -2.90 6.32 -8.72
N ALA A 79 -3.67 7.07 -7.93
CA ALA A 79 -3.95 6.72 -6.54
C ALA A 79 -4.57 5.32 -6.49
N LYS A 80 -5.55 5.05 -7.36
CA LYS A 80 -6.18 3.73 -7.39
C LYS A 80 -5.24 2.60 -7.77
N GLY A 81 -4.36 2.84 -8.74
CA GLY A 81 -3.36 1.86 -9.13
C GLY A 81 -2.40 1.53 -8.00
N LEU A 82 -1.95 2.55 -7.26
CA LEU A 82 -1.11 2.39 -6.08
C LEU A 82 -1.85 1.65 -4.94
N GLU A 83 -3.13 1.97 -4.69
CA GLU A 83 -3.94 1.24 -3.70
C GLU A 83 -4.02 -0.26 -4.01
N LEU A 84 -4.18 -0.62 -5.30
CA LEU A 84 -4.26 -2.01 -5.72
C LEU A 84 -2.91 -2.72 -5.63
N LEU A 85 -1.84 -2.06 -6.06
CA LEU A 85 -0.50 -2.64 -6.04
C LEU A 85 -0.01 -2.88 -4.61
N PHE A 86 -0.33 -1.98 -3.67
CA PHE A 86 0.17 -2.06 -2.30
C PHE A 86 -0.85 -2.58 -1.29
N LEU A 87 -2.13 -2.65 -1.64
CA LEU A 87 -3.25 -2.94 -0.74
C LEU A 87 -3.29 -2.00 0.49
N GLU A 88 -3.14 -0.70 0.23
CA GLU A 88 -3.16 0.35 1.26
C GLU A 88 -3.99 1.52 0.78
N ALA A 89 -4.52 2.31 1.70
CA ALA A 89 -5.08 3.60 1.35
C ALA A 89 -3.98 4.52 0.83
N MET A 90 -4.26 5.22 -0.26
CA MET A 90 -3.34 6.18 -0.88
C MET A 90 -3.90 7.60 -0.73
N PRO A 91 -3.67 8.25 0.44
CA PRO A 91 -3.99 9.66 0.59
C PRO A 91 -3.15 10.51 -0.37
N SER A 92 -3.65 11.70 -0.71
CA SER A 92 -3.05 12.58 -1.72
C SER A 92 -1.59 12.91 -1.44
N ASP A 93 -1.21 13.10 -0.17
CA ASP A 93 0.17 13.39 0.22
C ASP A 93 1.15 12.25 -0.11
N LYS A 94 0.70 10.99 -0.08
CA LYS A 94 1.53 9.84 -0.49
C LYS A 94 1.66 9.75 -2.01
N VAL A 95 0.59 10.10 -2.74
CA VAL A 95 0.63 10.18 -4.21
C VAL A 95 1.58 11.29 -4.64
N ASP A 96 1.47 12.48 -4.04
CA ASP A 96 2.36 13.61 -4.31
C ASP A 96 3.83 13.26 -4.03
N ARG A 97 4.11 12.54 -2.92
CA ARG A 97 5.46 12.06 -2.61
C ARG A 97 5.99 11.07 -3.66
N PHE A 98 5.13 10.16 -4.13
CA PHE A 98 5.49 9.25 -5.21
C PHE A 98 5.84 10.01 -6.49
N GLU A 99 4.99 10.95 -6.92
CA GLU A 99 5.24 11.74 -8.12
C GLU A 99 6.55 12.54 -8.01
N LYS A 100 6.83 13.12 -6.83
CA LYS A 100 8.10 13.82 -6.54
C LYS A 100 9.33 12.92 -6.47
N SER A 101 9.16 11.62 -6.27
CA SER A 101 10.29 10.67 -6.21
C SER A 101 10.95 10.44 -7.57
N GLY A 102 10.27 10.78 -8.68
CA GLY A 102 10.74 10.52 -10.04
C GLY A 102 10.78 9.05 -10.46
N ILE A 103 10.33 8.13 -9.59
CA ILE A 103 10.29 6.69 -9.89
C ILE A 103 9.18 6.42 -10.91
N SER A 104 9.50 5.70 -11.99
CA SER A 104 8.49 5.30 -12.96
C SER A 104 7.55 4.24 -12.39
N LEU A 105 6.29 4.24 -12.82
CA LEU A 105 5.30 3.22 -12.43
C LEU A 105 5.80 1.79 -12.74
N LYS A 106 6.50 1.59 -13.86
CA LYS A 106 7.08 0.28 -14.21
C LYS A 106 8.14 -0.17 -13.22
N ASP A 107 9.04 0.74 -12.84
CA ASP A 107 10.10 0.44 -11.87
C ASP A 107 9.53 0.18 -10.49
N LEU A 108 8.54 0.97 -10.07
CA LEU A 108 7.81 0.75 -8.83
C LEU A 108 7.19 -0.65 -8.79
N TYR A 109 6.50 -1.05 -9.86
CA TYR A 109 5.90 -2.38 -9.96
C TYR A 109 6.97 -3.49 -9.87
N ALA A 110 8.05 -3.38 -10.66
CA ALA A 110 9.12 -4.37 -10.63
C ALA A 110 9.76 -4.48 -9.23
N LYS A 111 10.01 -3.35 -8.57
CA LYS A 111 10.53 -3.29 -7.20
C LYS A 111 9.54 -3.87 -6.19
N SER A 112 8.26 -3.57 -6.31
CA SER A 112 7.22 -4.14 -5.45
C SER A 112 7.17 -5.66 -5.53
N MET A 113 7.33 -6.21 -6.75
CA MET A 113 7.38 -7.66 -6.95
C MET A 113 8.65 -8.31 -6.37
N GLN A 114 9.78 -7.60 -6.37
CA GLN A 114 11.05 -8.07 -5.80
C GLN A 114 11.08 -7.98 -4.28
N ALA A 115 10.61 -6.86 -3.72
CA ALA A 115 10.71 -6.52 -2.30
C ALA A 115 9.49 -6.96 -1.47
N LYS A 116 8.78 -8.02 -1.93
CA LYS A 116 7.58 -8.61 -1.32
C LYS A 116 7.55 -8.38 0.19
N GLY A 117 6.59 -7.63 0.72
CA GLY A 117 6.66 -7.18 2.12
C GLY A 117 6.38 -5.71 2.32
N THR A 118 6.91 -4.92 1.39
CA THR A 118 7.17 -3.52 1.68
C THR A 118 5.95 -2.65 1.36
N ASN A 119 5.65 -1.66 2.20
CA ASN A 119 4.64 -0.64 1.90
C ASN A 119 5.17 0.42 0.93
N LEU A 120 4.29 1.14 0.24
CA LEU A 120 4.71 2.16 -0.72
C LEU A 120 5.64 3.19 -0.06
N THR A 121 5.28 3.63 1.15
CA THR A 121 6.09 4.59 1.92
C THR A 121 7.49 4.05 2.23
N ALA A 122 7.61 2.78 2.59
CA ALA A 122 8.88 2.14 2.88
C ALA A 122 9.65 1.83 1.60
N LEU A 123 9.00 1.59 0.46
CA LEU A 123 9.70 1.53 -0.82
C LEU A 123 10.24 2.92 -1.17
N ILE A 124 9.40 3.95 -1.15
CA ILE A 124 9.80 5.34 -1.45
C ILE A 124 10.90 5.82 -0.48
N ASN A 125 10.81 5.50 0.82
CA ASN A 125 11.73 6.01 1.84
C ASN A 125 12.98 5.14 2.05
N ASN A 126 12.91 3.80 1.94
CA ASN A 126 14.10 2.93 2.10
C ASN A 126 14.97 2.91 0.85
N PHE A 127 14.45 3.33 -0.31
CA PHE A 127 15.33 3.71 -1.41
C PHE A 127 15.94 5.07 -1.07
N ASP A 128 17.02 5.03 -0.28
CA ASP A 128 18.09 5.99 -0.50
C ASP A 128 18.34 6.05 -2.01
N MET A 129 18.32 7.26 -2.50
CA MET A 129 18.83 7.61 -3.81
C MET A 129 20.27 7.10 -3.94
N VAL A 130 20.46 5.87 -4.38
CA VAL A 130 21.69 5.49 -5.10
C VAL A 130 21.55 6.13 -6.48
N GLY A 131 21.76 7.45 -6.55
CA GLY A 131 21.74 8.20 -7.81
C GLY A 131 21.55 9.71 -7.74
N TYR A 132 20.94 10.25 -6.69
CA TYR A 132 20.74 11.71 -6.59
C TYR A 132 21.22 12.19 -5.23
N LYS A 133 22.19 13.09 -5.22
CA LYS A 133 22.38 14.01 -4.10
C LYS A 133 21.30 15.07 -4.26
N TRP A 134 20.57 15.35 -3.20
CA TRP A 134 19.75 16.55 -3.14
C TRP A 134 20.73 17.72 -2.99
N ASP A 135 21.18 18.32 -4.10
CA ASP A 135 21.72 19.67 -4.08
C ASP A 135 20.53 20.61 -4.12
N GLY A 136 20.28 21.30 -3.00
CA GLY A 136 19.11 22.13 -2.83
C GLY A 136 19.16 23.40 -3.69
N ASP A 137 18.98 23.25 -5.00
CA ASP A 137 18.74 24.37 -5.91
C ASP A 137 17.61 24.07 -6.90
N ASP A 138 16.61 24.95 -6.86
CA ASP A 138 15.39 24.96 -7.66
C ASP A 138 15.68 25.15 -9.16
N THR A 139 16.00 24.08 -9.89
CA THR A 139 15.97 24.16 -11.37
C THR A 139 15.27 22.97 -12.02
N PHE A 140 14.06 23.24 -12.49
CA PHE A 140 13.35 22.48 -13.51
C PHE A 140 14.22 22.34 -14.76
N LEU A 141 14.48 21.10 -15.21
CA LEU A 141 14.83 20.85 -16.61
C LEU A 141 14.06 19.63 -17.13
N LEU A 142 12.98 19.92 -17.86
CA LEU A 142 12.47 19.10 -18.96
C LEU A 142 13.61 18.89 -19.96
N ASN A 143 13.81 17.68 -20.45
CA ASN A 143 14.55 17.50 -21.69
C ASN A 143 13.72 16.74 -22.73
N ILE A 144 13.69 17.43 -23.87
CA ILE A 144 13.21 17.09 -25.20
C ILE A 144 14.13 16.03 -25.80
#